data_AF-A0A2S3Y022-F1
#
_entry.id   AF-A0A2S3Y022-F1
#
_cell.length_a   1.000
_cell.length_b   1.000
_cell.length_c   1.000
_cell.angle_alpha   90.00
_cell.angle_beta   90.00
_cell.angle_gamma   90.00
#
_symmetry.space_group_name_H-M   'P 1'
#
loop_
_entity.id
_entity.type
_entity.pdbx_description
1 polymer ?
#
loop_
_entity_poly.entity_id
_entity_poly.type
_entity_poly.pdbx_seq_one_letter_code
_entity_poly.pdbx_strand_id
1 'polypeptide(L)'
;MNRSKAAGLPRRGARLLAGVLAAGTVVVGAGTGTAAAAGPGGAGPGSAAPGSAGACAGSGPLPRACAQPGDLIDVTLGELHPTQAVLGFDQVFYKLGRYGSDRDEAAGGFNKRFDDWCETNGQGEAASVGPGARLDDPASFTCTVPLGQETEKSIAPMKTAVIGPGGKLYLTDGHHTLTSFLEGPDGSARLPVRLRVTDNFSSLSTAAFWQRMTAEKKVWLRDENNRPLGVDQLPSRLGITHFRDDPYRSLVYFTRDIGYEVPDGATEFLEFSWGSWLRGKHDTSAYDLTSPGPYLDLVKSASKSMAALDADAVVDDGKTAGQLGRIAEWNGGKKETGGEFAKLSKPLTDAKPGKLAESLAYKATVGRAPACTTKITGVRNGPLTVTDGVTCVDRAALRGPVTVRAGAALVLTGSTLEGPLQSDRAAAVQVCGSSLTGPLVISRTTGTVRFGGPGCTANAVTGAVVLTGNTGGVQLAANTVTGPVACSANVPAPENTGRPNEVRGPRTGQCAGV
;
A
#
# COMPACT_ATOMS: atom_id res chain seq x y z
N MET A 1 -43.55 -49.66 4.90
CA MET A 1 -42.17 -50.20 4.76
C MET A 1 -41.68 -49.91 3.35
N ASN A 2 -40.85 -48.89 3.14
CA ASN A 2 -39.97 -48.82 1.96
C ASN A 2 -38.91 -47.72 2.08
N ARG A 3 -37.67 -48.20 2.23
CA ARG A 3 -36.39 -47.79 1.61
C ARG A 3 -35.98 -46.31 1.57
N SER A 4 -34.96 -46.04 2.37
CA SER A 4 -34.03 -44.92 2.38
C SER A 4 -33.38 -44.64 1.02
N LYS A 5 -33.28 -43.35 0.66
CA LYS A 5 -32.45 -42.84 -0.45
C LYS A 5 -31.12 -42.32 0.09
N ALA A 6 -30.03 -42.79 -0.51
CA ALA A 6 -28.67 -42.35 -0.28
C ALA A 6 -28.34 -41.03 -1.02
N ALA A 7 -27.40 -40.29 -0.44
CA ALA A 7 -26.91 -38.98 -0.85
C ALA A 7 -26.14 -39.00 -2.19
N GLY A 8 -26.31 -37.93 -2.97
CA GLY A 8 -25.51 -37.64 -4.16
C GLY A 8 -24.71 -36.34 -3.98
N LEU A 9 -23.38 -36.42 -4.17
CA LEU A 9 -22.48 -35.28 -4.28
C LEU A 9 -22.74 -34.48 -5.57
N PRO A 10 -22.58 -33.15 -5.58
CA PRO A 10 -22.58 -32.36 -6.81
C PRO A 10 -21.19 -32.36 -7.48
N ARG A 11 -21.18 -32.75 -8.76
CA ARG A 11 -20.04 -32.65 -9.69
C ARG A 11 -19.74 -31.18 -10.01
N ARG A 12 -18.48 -30.75 -9.83
CA ARG A 12 -17.96 -29.48 -10.36
C ARG A 12 -17.74 -29.60 -11.88
N GLY A 13 -18.37 -28.70 -12.64
CA GLY A 13 -18.19 -28.59 -14.09
C GLY A 13 -16.86 -27.93 -14.44
N ALA A 14 -16.01 -28.64 -15.16
CA ALA A 14 -14.86 -28.09 -15.86
C ALA A 14 -15.34 -27.39 -17.14
N ARG A 15 -14.98 -26.11 -17.32
CA ARG A 15 -15.12 -25.42 -18.61
C ARG A 15 -13.83 -25.61 -19.40
N LEU A 16 -13.93 -26.28 -20.55
CA LEU A 16 -12.90 -26.33 -21.58
C LEU A 16 -12.68 -24.92 -22.16
N LEU A 17 -11.42 -24.49 -22.26
CA LEU A 17 -10.99 -23.41 -23.14
C LEU A 17 -10.35 -24.05 -24.38
N ALA A 18 -10.96 -23.81 -25.53
CA ALA A 18 -10.46 -24.24 -26.84
C ALA A 18 -9.28 -23.34 -27.23
N GLY A 19 -8.13 -23.95 -27.50
CA GLY A 19 -6.96 -23.29 -28.07
C GLY A 19 -7.13 -23.08 -29.58
N VAL A 20 -6.74 -21.90 -30.05
CA VAL A 20 -6.54 -21.62 -31.47
C VAL A 20 -5.04 -21.43 -31.67
N LEU A 21 -4.42 -22.37 -32.39
CA LEU A 21 -3.06 -22.24 -32.91
C LEU A 21 -3.06 -21.20 -34.05
N ALA A 22 -2.18 -20.19 -33.95
CA ALA A 22 -1.76 -19.40 -35.10
C ALA A 22 -0.30 -19.73 -35.41
N ALA A 23 -0.07 -20.34 -36.58
CA ALA A 23 1.25 -20.63 -37.10
C ALA A 23 1.88 -19.35 -37.68
N GLY A 24 3.01 -18.92 -37.11
CA GLY A 24 3.86 -17.86 -37.67
C GLY A 24 5.09 -18.47 -38.34
N THR A 25 5.18 -18.33 -39.66
CA THR A 25 6.33 -18.71 -40.49
C THR A 25 7.47 -17.72 -40.30
N VAL A 26 8.66 -18.23 -39.91
CA VAL A 26 9.91 -17.47 -39.86
C VAL A 26 10.57 -17.55 -41.25
N VAL A 27 10.78 -16.41 -41.90
CA VAL A 27 11.62 -16.29 -43.10
C VAL A 27 13.02 -15.87 -42.66
N VAL A 28 13.99 -16.75 -42.89
CA VAL A 28 15.42 -16.50 -42.71
C VAL A 28 15.96 -15.85 -43.99
N GLY A 29 16.33 -14.58 -43.90
CA GLY A 29 17.06 -13.87 -44.95
C GLY A 29 18.55 -13.81 -44.62
N ALA A 30 19.34 -14.67 -45.27
CA ALA A 30 20.80 -14.56 -45.29
C ALA A 30 21.22 -13.50 -46.32
N GLY A 31 22.01 -12.52 -45.89
CA GLY A 31 22.64 -11.53 -46.76
C GLY A 31 24.11 -11.39 -46.40
N THR A 32 24.98 -11.94 -47.25
CA THR A 32 26.42 -11.75 -47.26
C THR A 32 26.76 -10.42 -47.94
N GLY A 33 27.69 -9.65 -47.36
CA GLY A 33 28.18 -8.41 -47.96
C GLY A 33 29.44 -7.91 -47.28
N THR A 34 30.53 -7.91 -48.04
CA THR A 34 31.93 -7.72 -47.67
C THR A 34 32.36 -6.27 -47.41
N ALA A 35 33.26 -6.14 -46.41
CA ALA A 35 34.41 -5.24 -46.25
C ALA A 35 34.59 -3.97 -47.11
N ALA A 36 34.92 -2.86 -46.43
CA ALA A 36 35.94 -1.91 -46.85
C ALA A 36 36.63 -1.28 -45.61
N ALA A 37 37.95 -1.23 -45.64
CA ALA A 37 38.82 -0.69 -44.59
C ALA A 37 39.61 0.52 -45.13
N ALA A 38 39.84 1.54 -44.28
CA ALA A 38 41.06 2.36 -44.22
C ALA A 38 40.99 3.34 -43.02
N GLY A 39 41.98 3.29 -42.11
CA GLY A 39 42.14 4.17 -40.92
C GLY A 39 42.99 5.43 -41.21
N PRO A 40 43.86 5.92 -40.29
CA PRO A 40 43.91 5.78 -38.83
C PRO A 40 44.06 7.15 -38.10
N GLY A 41 43.88 7.17 -36.78
CA GLY A 41 44.20 8.33 -35.93
C GLY A 41 44.14 7.97 -34.45
N GLY A 42 45.28 7.59 -33.89
CA GLY A 42 45.40 7.11 -32.51
C GLY A 42 45.41 8.24 -31.47
N ALA A 43 44.74 7.98 -30.34
CA ALA A 43 45.05 8.54 -29.04
C ALA A 43 44.91 7.39 -28.01
N GLY A 44 45.89 7.30 -27.10
CA GLY A 44 46.23 6.11 -26.33
C GLY A 44 45.21 5.65 -25.27
N PRO A 45 45.49 4.52 -24.60
CA PRO A 45 44.55 3.90 -23.69
C PRO A 45 44.52 4.68 -22.36
N GLY A 46 43.45 5.45 -22.16
CA GLY A 46 43.02 5.81 -20.82
C GLY A 46 42.58 4.52 -20.12
N SER A 47 43.26 4.19 -19.03
CA SER A 47 42.97 3.06 -18.14
C SER A 47 41.47 2.97 -17.84
N ALA A 48 40.80 1.99 -18.44
CA ALA A 48 39.48 1.57 -18.02
C ALA A 48 39.59 1.09 -16.56
N ALA A 49 38.83 1.70 -15.67
CA ALA A 49 38.67 1.21 -14.31
C ALA A 49 38.21 -0.26 -14.36
N PRO A 50 38.89 -1.19 -13.67
CA PRO A 50 38.45 -2.56 -13.62
C PRO A 50 37.25 -2.65 -12.66
N GLY A 51 36.13 -3.21 -13.14
CA GLY A 51 35.09 -3.77 -12.27
C GLY A 51 33.65 -3.33 -12.57
N SER A 52 32.99 -3.99 -13.51
CA SER A 52 31.52 -4.08 -13.54
C SER A 52 31.04 -5.41 -14.09
N ALA A 53 31.74 -6.00 -15.06
CA ALA A 53 31.39 -7.30 -15.63
C ALA A 53 31.58 -8.49 -14.65
N GLY A 54 32.52 -8.38 -13.69
CA GLY A 54 32.78 -9.44 -12.71
C GLY A 54 31.83 -9.48 -11.51
N ALA A 55 31.05 -8.42 -11.28
CA ALA A 55 30.20 -8.30 -10.09
C ALA A 55 28.87 -9.07 -10.20
N CYS A 56 28.46 -9.42 -11.42
CA CYS A 56 27.23 -10.18 -11.70
C CYS A 56 27.49 -11.67 -12.00
N ALA A 57 28.73 -12.13 -11.87
CA ALA A 57 29.11 -13.53 -12.07
C ALA A 57 29.44 -14.18 -10.71
N GLY A 58 28.61 -15.13 -10.27
CA GLY A 58 28.81 -15.88 -9.02
C GLY A 58 27.61 -16.76 -8.65
N SER A 59 27.81 -17.72 -7.75
CA SER A 59 26.79 -18.67 -7.27
C SER A 59 26.07 -18.20 -5.99
N GLY A 60 26.28 -16.95 -5.56
CA GLY A 60 25.55 -16.31 -4.46
C GLY A 60 24.35 -15.48 -4.93
N PRO A 61 23.56 -14.89 -4.00
CA PRO A 61 22.50 -13.97 -4.36
C PRO A 61 23.07 -12.82 -5.21
N LEU A 62 22.56 -12.67 -6.44
CA LEU A 62 23.02 -11.62 -7.35
C LEU A 62 22.79 -10.25 -6.69
N PRO A 63 23.77 -9.31 -6.78
CA PRO A 63 23.51 -7.93 -6.40
C PRO A 63 22.26 -7.44 -7.14
N ARG A 64 21.35 -6.72 -6.47
CA ARG A 64 20.12 -6.21 -7.13
C ARG A 64 20.41 -5.43 -8.41
N ALA A 65 21.55 -4.76 -8.49
CA ALA A 65 22.01 -4.06 -9.69
C ALA A 65 22.20 -4.97 -10.93
N CYS A 66 22.27 -6.29 -10.74
CA CYS A 66 22.41 -7.28 -11.80
C CYS A 66 21.08 -7.87 -12.29
N ALA A 67 19.97 -7.66 -11.57
CA ALA A 67 18.68 -8.23 -11.94
C ALA A 67 18.17 -7.63 -13.26
N GLN A 68 17.50 -8.45 -14.05
CA GLN A 68 16.98 -8.13 -15.37
C GLN A 68 15.45 -7.99 -15.35
N PRO A 69 14.86 -7.28 -16.33
CA PRO A 69 13.41 -7.33 -16.55
C PRO A 69 12.88 -8.77 -16.57
N GLY A 70 11.84 -9.03 -15.78
CA GLY A 70 11.24 -10.35 -15.61
C GLY A 70 11.74 -11.13 -14.39
N ASP A 71 12.91 -10.79 -13.82
CA ASP A 71 13.42 -11.45 -12.63
C ASP A 71 12.48 -11.25 -11.43
N LEU A 72 12.37 -12.30 -10.60
CA LEU A 72 11.66 -12.24 -9.33
C LEU A 72 12.68 -11.95 -8.22
N ILE A 73 12.47 -10.91 -7.45
CA ILE A 73 13.38 -10.48 -6.39
C ILE A 73 12.72 -10.55 -5.02
N ASP A 74 13.45 -11.07 -4.03
CA ASP A 74 13.04 -11.01 -2.63
C ASP A 74 13.28 -9.60 -2.06
N VAL A 75 12.25 -9.08 -1.41
CA VAL A 75 12.24 -7.75 -0.80
C VAL A 75 11.54 -7.81 0.54
N THR A 76 11.77 -6.79 1.36
CA THR A 76 10.92 -6.46 2.51
C THR A 76 10.15 -5.18 2.24
N LEU A 77 8.98 -5.02 2.85
CA LEU A 77 8.13 -3.84 2.61
C LEU A 77 8.85 -2.51 2.93
N GLY A 78 9.78 -2.51 3.89
CA GLY A 78 10.56 -1.33 4.28
C GLY A 78 11.57 -0.85 3.24
N GLU A 79 11.92 -1.67 2.25
CA GLU A 79 12.88 -1.34 1.19
C GLU A 79 12.24 -0.59 0.01
N LEU A 80 10.91 -0.55 -0.04
CA LEU A 80 10.16 -0.12 -1.20
C LEU A 80 9.92 1.39 -1.19
N HIS A 81 10.22 2.03 -2.33
CA HIS A 81 9.96 3.43 -2.57
C HIS A 81 8.73 3.60 -3.47
N PRO A 82 7.69 4.29 -2.98
CA PRO A 82 6.55 4.69 -3.80
C PRO A 82 6.92 5.60 -4.98
N THR A 83 6.13 5.49 -6.04
CA THR A 83 6.21 6.25 -7.30
C THR A 83 4.92 7.03 -7.58
N GLN A 84 4.03 7.05 -6.59
CA GLN A 84 2.81 7.85 -6.54
C GLN A 84 2.68 8.46 -5.15
N ALA A 85 2.09 9.65 -5.05
CA ALA A 85 1.86 10.32 -3.76
C ALA A 85 0.48 10.04 -3.15
N VAL A 86 -0.41 9.41 -3.91
CA VAL A 86 -1.82 9.24 -3.57
C VAL A 86 -2.24 7.77 -3.53
N LEU A 87 -3.21 7.46 -2.69
CA LEU A 87 -3.95 6.21 -2.67
C LEU A 87 -5.43 6.54 -2.55
N GLY A 88 -6.31 5.70 -3.10
CA GLY A 88 -7.68 5.63 -2.60
C GLY A 88 -7.71 4.90 -1.26
N PHE A 89 -7.87 5.61 -0.14
CA PHE A 89 -7.78 5.01 1.19
C PHE A 89 -8.89 4.00 1.45
N ASP A 90 -10.09 4.22 0.91
CA ASP A 90 -11.21 3.29 1.14
C ASP A 90 -10.96 1.91 0.48
N GLN A 91 -10.13 1.83 -0.56
CA GLN A 91 -9.66 0.53 -1.09
C GLN A 91 -8.75 -0.18 -0.09
N VAL A 92 -7.84 0.55 0.57
CA VAL A 92 -6.98 0.01 1.63
C VAL A 92 -7.84 -0.41 2.83
N PHE A 93 -8.79 0.42 3.24
CA PHE A 93 -9.70 0.13 4.35
C PHE A 93 -10.57 -1.11 4.11
N TYR A 94 -11.02 -1.36 2.88
CA TYR A 94 -11.66 -2.63 2.55
C TYR A 94 -10.76 -3.82 2.90
N LYS A 95 -9.51 -3.81 2.40
CA LYS A 95 -8.55 -4.89 2.65
C LYS A 95 -8.29 -5.05 4.15
N LEU A 96 -8.05 -3.95 4.86
CA LEU A 96 -7.78 -3.97 6.29
C LEU A 96 -8.98 -4.45 7.12
N GLY A 97 -10.20 -4.05 6.74
CA GLY A 97 -11.44 -4.54 7.36
C GLY A 97 -11.59 -6.05 7.21
N ARG A 98 -11.32 -6.57 6.01
CA ARG A 98 -11.36 -8.02 5.76
C ARG A 98 -10.26 -8.78 6.49
N TYR A 99 -9.01 -8.31 6.38
CA TYR A 99 -7.83 -8.95 6.99
C TYR A 99 -7.91 -9.01 8.52
N GLY A 100 -8.50 -7.98 9.13
CA GLY A 100 -8.68 -7.89 10.57
C GLY A 100 -9.93 -8.60 11.11
N SER A 101 -10.75 -9.21 10.25
CA SER A 101 -11.93 -9.98 10.66
C SER A 101 -11.66 -11.49 10.64
N ASP A 102 -12.45 -12.25 11.38
CA ASP A 102 -12.43 -13.72 11.44
C ASP A 102 -13.44 -14.38 10.48
N ARG A 103 -13.99 -13.60 9.54
CA ARG A 103 -15.15 -14.01 8.73
C ARG A 103 -14.82 -15.09 7.72
N ASP A 104 -13.67 -14.99 7.07
CA ASP A 104 -13.25 -15.99 6.09
C ASP A 104 -13.02 -17.34 6.81
N GLU A 105 -12.45 -17.31 8.01
CA GLU A 105 -12.28 -18.46 8.89
C GLU A 105 -13.63 -19.02 9.38
N ALA A 106 -14.55 -18.16 9.81
CA ALA A 106 -15.90 -18.55 10.19
C ALA A 106 -16.70 -19.18 9.04
N ALA A 107 -16.37 -18.83 7.79
CA ALA A 107 -16.91 -19.44 6.58
C ALA A 107 -16.19 -20.74 6.17
N GLY A 108 -15.19 -21.18 6.94
CA GLY A 108 -14.41 -22.40 6.71
C GLY A 108 -13.25 -22.25 5.73
N GLY A 109 -12.85 -21.01 5.40
CA GLY A 109 -11.69 -20.69 4.57
C GLY A 109 -10.48 -20.26 5.40
N PHE A 110 -9.45 -19.78 4.71
CA PHE A 110 -8.34 -19.04 5.32
C PHE A 110 -8.64 -17.55 5.26
N ASN A 111 -8.10 -16.78 6.21
CA ASN A 111 -8.16 -15.33 6.13
C ASN A 111 -7.65 -14.83 4.77
N LYS A 112 -8.39 -13.95 4.09
CA LYS A 112 -8.03 -13.50 2.74
C LYS A 112 -6.63 -12.89 2.63
N ARG A 113 -6.05 -12.42 3.73
CA ARG A 113 -4.68 -11.89 3.75
C ARG A 113 -3.63 -12.89 3.27
N PHE A 114 -3.81 -14.19 3.56
CA PHE A 114 -2.86 -15.23 3.11
C PHE A 114 -2.97 -15.50 1.62
N ASP A 115 -4.20 -15.57 1.07
CA ASP A 115 -4.39 -15.70 -0.37
C ASP A 115 -3.81 -14.49 -1.12
N ASP A 116 -4.10 -13.28 -0.64
CA ASP A 116 -3.61 -12.06 -1.27
C ASP A 116 -2.07 -12.00 -1.22
N TRP A 117 -1.45 -12.45 -0.11
CA TRP A 117 0.01 -12.55 -0.01
C TRP A 117 0.57 -13.59 -0.98
N CYS A 118 -0.01 -14.80 -1.04
CA CYS A 118 0.43 -15.85 -1.96
C CYS A 118 0.34 -15.37 -3.42
N GLU A 119 -0.73 -14.66 -3.80
CA GLU A 119 -0.92 -14.15 -5.17
C GLU A 119 0.12 -13.08 -5.47
N THR A 120 0.29 -12.12 -4.56
CA THR A 120 1.31 -11.06 -4.66
C THR A 120 2.70 -11.66 -4.79
N ASN A 121 2.98 -12.74 -4.05
CA ASN A 121 4.27 -13.42 -4.03
C ASN A 121 4.49 -14.33 -5.25
N GLY A 122 3.52 -14.47 -6.16
CA GLY A 122 3.62 -15.32 -7.36
C GLY A 122 3.27 -16.79 -7.14
N GLN A 123 2.73 -17.12 -5.98
CA GLN A 123 2.50 -18.48 -5.49
C GLN A 123 1.02 -18.93 -5.50
N GLY A 124 0.13 -18.19 -6.15
CA GLY A 124 -1.30 -18.53 -6.24
C GLY A 124 -2.06 -18.20 -4.96
N GLU A 125 -2.91 -19.10 -4.48
CA GLU A 125 -3.69 -18.93 -3.25
C GLU A 125 -3.03 -19.64 -2.04
N ALA A 126 -3.53 -19.42 -0.82
CA ALA A 126 -3.06 -20.15 0.35
C ALA A 126 -3.52 -21.62 0.29
N ALA A 127 -2.60 -22.54 0.58
CA ALA A 127 -2.85 -23.98 0.60
C ALA A 127 -3.05 -24.52 2.02
N SER A 128 -2.30 -23.99 3.00
CA SER A 128 -2.48 -24.30 4.41
C SER A 128 -2.07 -23.11 5.28
N VAL A 129 -2.79 -22.88 6.38
CA VAL A 129 -2.52 -21.81 7.35
C VAL A 129 -2.55 -22.41 8.75
N GLY A 130 -1.42 -22.35 9.46
CA GLY A 130 -1.32 -22.86 10.83
C GLY A 130 -1.95 -21.91 11.87
N PRO A 131 -2.26 -22.40 13.08
CA PRO A 131 -2.65 -21.54 14.20
C PRO A 131 -1.57 -20.48 14.47
N GLY A 132 -1.97 -19.22 14.56
CA GLY A 132 -1.04 -18.11 14.79
C GLY A 132 -0.12 -17.78 13.61
N ALA A 133 -0.41 -18.27 12.41
CA ALA A 133 0.31 -17.89 11.20
C ALA A 133 0.24 -16.38 10.95
N ARG A 134 1.32 -15.84 10.37
CA ARG A 134 1.51 -14.41 10.15
C ARG A 134 2.17 -14.14 8.80
N LEU A 135 1.81 -13.03 8.16
CA LEU A 135 2.44 -12.63 6.89
C LEU A 135 3.93 -12.26 7.03
N ASP A 136 4.36 -11.77 8.20
CA ASP A 136 5.77 -11.47 8.47
C ASP A 136 6.59 -12.71 8.86
N ASP A 137 5.97 -13.88 8.91
CA ASP A 137 6.60 -15.20 9.03
C ASP A 137 6.01 -16.17 7.98
N PRO A 138 6.42 -16.08 6.69
CA PRO A 138 5.86 -16.93 5.64
C PRO A 138 6.09 -18.43 5.82
N ALA A 139 7.00 -18.86 6.71
CA ALA A 139 7.17 -20.27 7.03
C ALA A 139 5.98 -20.85 7.82
N SER A 140 5.11 -19.99 8.36
CA SER A 140 3.93 -20.37 9.14
C SER A 140 2.71 -20.79 8.30
N PHE A 141 2.77 -20.65 6.97
CA PHE A 141 1.72 -21.05 6.03
C PHE A 141 2.32 -21.53 4.70
N THR A 142 1.51 -22.12 3.83
CA THR A 142 1.94 -22.54 2.49
C THR A 142 1.02 -22.02 1.41
N CYS A 143 1.54 -21.91 0.19
CA CYS A 143 0.81 -21.49 -0.99
C CYS A 143 0.64 -22.65 -1.99
N THR A 144 -0.36 -22.53 -2.86
CA THR A 144 -0.71 -23.56 -3.86
C THR A 144 0.37 -23.81 -4.91
N VAL A 145 1.21 -22.81 -5.20
CA VAL A 145 2.37 -22.93 -6.10
C VAL A 145 3.67 -22.86 -5.30
N PRO A 146 4.51 -23.91 -5.30
CA PRO A 146 5.80 -23.88 -4.62
C PRO A 146 6.76 -22.82 -5.18
N LEU A 147 7.66 -22.31 -4.34
CA LEU A 147 8.73 -21.43 -4.78
C LEU A 147 9.58 -22.12 -5.87
N GLY A 148 9.86 -21.39 -6.95
CA GLY A 148 10.60 -21.91 -8.11
C GLY A 148 9.74 -22.69 -9.11
N GLN A 149 8.43 -22.83 -8.85
CA GLN A 149 7.46 -23.44 -9.76
C GLN A 149 6.41 -22.45 -10.26
N GLU A 150 6.72 -21.15 -10.21
CA GLU A 150 5.84 -20.11 -10.68
C GLU A 150 5.59 -20.27 -12.20
N THR A 151 4.36 -19.97 -12.61
CA THR A 151 3.94 -20.02 -14.01
C THR A 151 3.74 -18.60 -14.53
N GLU A 152 3.71 -18.40 -15.84
CA GLU A 152 3.34 -17.10 -16.42
C GLU A 152 2.03 -16.55 -15.82
N LYS A 153 1.05 -17.44 -15.57
CA LYS A 153 -0.22 -17.08 -14.95
C LYS A 153 -0.06 -16.61 -13.50
N SER A 154 0.81 -17.23 -12.71
CA SER A 154 1.03 -16.82 -11.32
C SER A 154 1.98 -15.63 -11.20
N ILE A 155 2.85 -15.40 -12.19
CA ILE A 155 3.75 -14.24 -12.29
C ILE A 155 3.01 -12.99 -12.79
N ALA A 156 2.03 -13.14 -13.68
CA ALA A 156 1.28 -12.02 -14.26
C ALA A 156 0.68 -11.04 -13.22
N PRO A 157 0.00 -11.49 -12.14
CA PRO A 157 -0.58 -10.59 -11.13
C PRO A 157 0.42 -10.04 -10.10
N MET A 158 1.66 -10.53 -10.09
CA MET A 158 2.70 -10.09 -9.15
C MET A 158 2.94 -8.59 -9.26
N LYS A 159 3.27 -7.98 -8.12
CA LYS A 159 3.57 -6.55 -8.04
C LYS A 159 4.96 -6.27 -8.56
N THR A 160 5.11 -5.10 -9.14
CA THR A 160 6.26 -4.78 -9.98
C THR A 160 7.08 -3.63 -9.41
N ALA A 161 8.38 -3.65 -9.70
CA ALA A 161 9.29 -2.57 -9.33
C ALA A 161 10.38 -2.35 -10.39
N VAL A 162 10.87 -1.12 -10.43
CA VAL A 162 12.09 -0.73 -11.14
C VAL A 162 13.25 -0.67 -10.15
N ILE A 163 14.41 -1.17 -10.56
CA ILE A 163 15.65 -1.01 -9.80
C ILE A 163 16.30 0.31 -10.23
N GLY A 164 16.35 1.28 -9.32
CA GLY A 164 16.94 2.59 -9.55
C GLY A 164 18.37 2.73 -9.02
N PRO A 165 18.92 3.95 -9.08
CA PRO A 165 20.30 4.24 -8.68
C PRO A 165 20.63 3.76 -7.26
N GLY A 166 21.78 3.11 -7.10
CA GLY A 166 22.20 2.51 -5.84
C GLY A 166 21.43 1.23 -5.46
N GLY A 167 20.70 0.62 -6.40
CA GLY A 167 19.94 -0.62 -6.16
C GLY A 167 18.62 -0.42 -5.41
N LYS A 168 18.16 0.83 -5.29
CA LYS A 168 16.88 1.18 -4.65
C LYS A 168 15.69 0.67 -5.46
N LEU A 169 14.64 0.23 -4.80
CA LEU A 169 13.47 -0.38 -5.43
C LEU A 169 12.31 0.60 -5.48
N TYR A 170 11.86 0.95 -6.69
CA TYR A 170 10.76 1.87 -6.92
C TYR A 170 9.56 1.11 -7.47
N LEU A 171 8.45 1.08 -6.73
CA LEU A 171 7.26 0.34 -7.14
C LEU A 171 6.70 0.88 -8.45
N THR A 172 6.25 0.03 -9.35
CA THR A 172 5.43 0.43 -10.50
C THR A 172 3.98 0.00 -10.34
N ASP A 173 3.74 -1.13 -9.64
CA ASP A 173 2.42 -1.56 -9.18
C ASP A 173 2.48 -1.99 -7.70
N GLY A 174 1.32 -2.01 -7.04
CA GLY A 174 1.13 -2.65 -5.75
C GLY A 174 1.04 -1.72 -4.55
N HIS A 175 1.04 -0.40 -4.72
CA HIS A 175 1.03 0.54 -3.58
C HIS A 175 -0.17 0.31 -2.65
N HIS A 176 -1.36 0.03 -3.17
CA HIS A 176 -2.53 -0.35 -2.34
C HIS A 176 -2.35 -1.69 -1.63
N THR A 177 -1.94 -2.74 -2.36
CA THR A 177 -1.79 -4.10 -1.82
C THR A 177 -0.71 -4.16 -0.74
N LEU A 178 0.48 -3.64 -1.05
CA LEU A 178 1.63 -3.67 -0.15
C LEU A 178 1.45 -2.73 1.05
N THR A 179 0.75 -1.60 0.88
CA THR A 179 0.30 -0.78 2.03
C THR A 179 -0.73 -1.53 2.87
N SER A 180 -1.65 -2.30 2.27
CA SER A 180 -2.61 -3.11 3.04
C SER A 180 -1.92 -4.21 3.85
N PHE A 181 -0.84 -4.80 3.35
CA PHE A 181 -0.02 -5.73 4.16
C PHE A 181 0.69 -5.01 5.29
N LEU A 182 1.30 -3.85 5.03
CA LEU A 182 2.01 -3.07 6.06
C LEU A 182 1.05 -2.55 7.14
N GLU A 183 -0.16 -2.15 6.78
CA GLU A 183 -1.18 -1.64 7.71
C GLU A 183 -2.04 -2.75 8.32
N GLY A 184 -1.87 -4.00 7.87
CA GLY A 184 -2.63 -5.16 8.31
C GLY A 184 -2.25 -5.65 9.71
N PRO A 185 -2.96 -6.69 10.21
CA PRO A 185 -2.71 -7.28 11.53
C PRO A 185 -1.27 -7.75 11.75
N ASP A 186 -0.67 -8.32 10.71
CA ASP A 186 0.70 -8.87 10.70
C ASP A 186 1.72 -7.88 10.09
N GLY A 187 1.30 -6.63 9.88
CA GLY A 187 2.06 -5.65 9.12
C GLY A 187 3.37 -5.26 9.78
N SER A 188 4.46 -5.38 9.02
CA SER A 188 5.81 -5.08 9.47
C SER A 188 6.64 -4.56 8.29
N ALA A 189 7.55 -3.61 8.55
CA ALA A 189 8.53 -3.20 7.55
C ALA A 189 9.46 -4.35 7.14
N ARG A 190 9.57 -5.40 7.98
CA ARG A 190 10.37 -6.60 7.72
C ARG A 190 9.60 -7.70 6.98
N LEU A 191 8.31 -7.50 6.70
CA LEU A 191 7.47 -8.48 6.01
C LEU A 191 8.09 -8.78 4.64
N PRO A 192 8.50 -10.04 4.37
CA PRO A 192 9.11 -10.42 3.11
C PRO A 192 8.04 -10.69 2.04
N VAL A 193 8.34 -10.32 0.80
CA VAL A 193 7.53 -10.60 -0.38
C VAL A 193 8.42 -10.58 -1.62
N ARG A 194 7.99 -11.20 -2.71
CA ARG A 194 8.66 -11.13 -4.00
C ARG A 194 7.95 -10.19 -4.95
N LEU A 195 8.75 -9.45 -5.71
CA LEU A 195 8.28 -8.56 -6.77
C LEU A 195 8.90 -8.96 -8.09
N ARG A 196 8.22 -8.66 -9.19
CA ARG A 196 8.76 -8.79 -10.54
C ARG A 196 9.47 -7.50 -10.95
N VAL A 197 10.70 -7.61 -11.42
CA VAL A 197 11.45 -6.47 -11.98
C VAL A 197 10.86 -6.12 -13.34
N THR A 198 10.49 -4.86 -13.53
CA THR A 198 10.08 -4.35 -14.85
C THR A 198 11.26 -3.79 -15.61
N ASP A 199 12.12 -3.03 -14.93
CA ASP A 199 13.30 -2.41 -15.53
C ASP A 199 14.44 -2.28 -14.51
N ASN A 200 15.66 -2.23 -15.03
CA ASN A 200 16.85 -1.92 -14.23
C ASN A 200 17.54 -0.66 -14.78
N PHE A 201 17.39 0.43 -14.03
CA PHE A 201 17.96 1.74 -14.28
C PHE A 201 19.03 2.11 -13.24
N SER A 202 19.64 1.10 -12.59
CA SER A 202 20.60 1.30 -11.51
C SER A 202 21.90 2.01 -11.94
N SER A 203 22.24 1.96 -13.22
CA SER A 203 23.42 2.63 -13.80
C SER A 203 23.20 4.12 -14.07
N LEU A 204 21.96 4.62 -14.01
CA LEU A 204 21.66 6.02 -14.26
C LEU A 204 22.08 6.89 -13.06
N SER A 205 22.36 8.17 -13.32
CA SER A 205 22.37 9.18 -12.27
C SER A 205 20.94 9.38 -11.72
N THR A 206 20.80 9.90 -10.50
CA THR A 206 19.48 10.18 -9.91
C THR A 206 18.62 11.09 -10.80
N ALA A 207 19.21 12.10 -11.45
CA ALA A 207 18.48 12.99 -12.35
C ALA A 207 18.00 12.27 -13.62
N ALA A 208 18.88 11.50 -14.26
CA ALA A 208 18.54 10.74 -15.46
C ALA A 208 17.51 9.64 -15.16
N PHE A 209 17.59 9.02 -13.98
CA PHE A 209 16.61 8.06 -13.50
C PHE A 209 15.20 8.65 -13.44
N TRP A 210 15.02 9.80 -12.77
CA TRP A 210 13.71 10.42 -12.66
C TRP A 210 13.18 10.93 -14.01
N GLN A 211 14.05 11.42 -14.88
CA GLN A 211 13.69 11.75 -16.26
C GLN A 211 13.18 10.52 -17.01
N ARG A 212 13.87 9.37 -16.88
CA ARG A 212 13.47 8.12 -17.52
C ARG A 212 12.14 7.58 -16.99
N MET A 213 11.99 7.50 -15.65
CA MET A 213 10.75 7.07 -15.00
C MET A 213 9.55 7.91 -15.44
N THR A 214 9.73 9.23 -15.57
CA THR A 214 8.68 10.16 -16.00
C THR A 214 8.35 9.98 -17.48
N ALA A 215 9.37 9.94 -18.35
CA ALA A 215 9.19 9.78 -19.79
C ALA A 215 8.49 8.46 -20.16
N GLU A 216 8.77 7.40 -19.41
CA GLU A 216 8.16 6.07 -19.58
C GLU A 216 6.85 5.89 -18.79
N LYS A 217 6.33 6.95 -18.15
CA LYS A 217 5.06 6.92 -17.40
C LYS A 217 5.04 5.87 -16.29
N LYS A 218 6.18 5.64 -15.61
CA LYS A 218 6.34 4.71 -14.46
C LYS A 218 6.15 5.39 -13.10
N VAL A 219 5.69 6.64 -13.11
CA VAL A 219 5.38 7.45 -11.93
C VAL A 219 4.05 8.15 -12.12
N TRP A 220 3.31 8.30 -11.02
CA TRP A 220 2.13 9.15 -10.97
C TRP A 220 2.45 10.43 -10.23
N LEU A 221 2.73 11.49 -10.99
CA LEU A 221 3.15 12.80 -10.51
C LEU A 221 1.99 13.79 -10.46
N ARG A 222 0.86 13.35 -9.88
CA ARG A 222 -0.29 14.20 -9.58
C ARG A 222 -0.78 13.96 -8.16
N ASP A 223 -1.20 15.04 -7.51
CA ASP A 223 -1.69 15.02 -6.13
C ASP A 223 -3.16 14.58 -6.03
N GLU A 224 -3.71 14.61 -4.81
CA GLU A 224 -5.08 14.20 -4.50
C GLU A 224 -6.16 15.07 -5.15
N ASN A 225 -5.77 16.23 -5.67
CA ASN A 225 -6.61 17.18 -6.40
C ASN A 225 -6.30 17.14 -7.91
N ASN A 226 -5.55 16.15 -8.38
CA ASN A 226 -5.09 16.00 -9.75
C ASN A 226 -4.18 17.15 -10.24
N ARG A 227 -3.48 17.83 -9.32
CA ARG A 227 -2.50 18.88 -9.67
C ARG A 227 -1.10 18.28 -9.85
N PRO A 228 -0.25 18.84 -10.72
CA PRO A 228 1.12 18.36 -10.91
C PRO A 228 1.93 18.31 -9.60
N LEU A 229 2.78 17.30 -9.46
CA LEU A 229 3.60 17.05 -8.29
C LEU A 229 5.06 16.78 -8.68
N GLY A 230 6.01 17.32 -7.90
CA GLY A 230 7.44 17.04 -8.09
C GLY A 230 7.85 15.68 -7.53
N VAL A 231 8.88 15.05 -8.11
CA VAL A 231 9.39 13.74 -7.64
C VAL A 231 9.90 13.77 -6.20
N ASP A 232 10.36 14.93 -5.73
CA ASP A 232 10.80 15.19 -4.35
C ASP A 232 9.65 15.14 -3.33
N GLN A 233 8.41 15.25 -3.82
CA GLN A 233 7.20 15.16 -2.98
C GLN A 233 6.65 13.73 -2.91
N LEU A 234 7.26 12.77 -3.60
CA LEU A 234 6.88 11.36 -3.49
C LEU A 234 7.22 10.82 -2.10
N PRO A 235 6.41 9.89 -1.56
CA PRO A 235 6.71 9.21 -0.32
C PRO A 235 8.03 8.44 -0.42
N SER A 236 8.85 8.49 0.62
CA SER A 236 10.10 7.74 0.66
C SER A 236 9.95 6.29 1.14
N ARG A 237 8.75 5.90 1.60
CA ARG A 237 8.41 4.58 2.13
C ARG A 237 6.91 4.32 2.06
N LEU A 238 6.52 3.04 2.09
CA LEU A 238 5.13 2.60 2.22
C LEU A 238 4.51 2.98 3.57
N GLY A 239 3.18 2.96 3.63
CA GLY A 239 2.38 3.22 4.83
C GLY A 239 1.36 4.32 4.57
N ILE A 240 0.12 4.10 4.98
CA ILE A 240 -1.02 4.96 4.62
C ILE A 240 -0.79 6.43 5.04
N THR A 241 -0.07 6.65 6.14
CA THR A 241 0.31 7.98 6.66
C THR A 241 1.18 8.79 5.70
N HIS A 242 1.92 8.12 4.84
CA HIS A 242 2.84 8.76 3.89
C HIS A 242 2.17 9.11 2.56
N PHE A 243 0.99 8.56 2.29
CA PHE A 243 0.20 8.87 1.11
C PHE A 243 -0.88 9.90 1.44
N ARG A 244 -1.42 10.51 0.39
CA ARG A 244 -2.61 11.36 0.46
C ARG A 244 -3.82 10.57 -0.04
N ASP A 245 -4.98 10.82 0.55
CA ASP A 245 -6.22 10.17 0.10
C ASP A 245 -6.77 10.86 -1.15
N ASP A 246 -6.91 10.12 -2.23
CA ASP A 246 -7.67 10.54 -3.41
C ASP A 246 -9.04 9.83 -3.42
N PRO A 247 -10.14 10.54 -3.08
CA PRO A 247 -11.47 9.94 -3.03
C PRO A 247 -11.96 9.45 -4.39
N TYR A 248 -11.47 10.01 -5.50
CA TYR A 248 -11.81 9.52 -6.83
C TYR A 248 -11.10 8.22 -7.16
N ARG A 249 -9.88 8.01 -6.64
CA ARG A 249 -9.19 6.72 -6.76
C ARG A 249 -9.90 5.63 -5.96
N SER A 250 -10.48 5.97 -4.80
CA SER A 250 -11.38 5.08 -4.04
C SER A 250 -12.67 4.79 -4.82
N LEU A 251 -13.32 5.82 -5.38
CA LEU A 251 -14.52 5.67 -6.19
C LEU A 251 -14.31 4.71 -7.36
N VAL A 252 -13.23 4.87 -8.12
CA VAL A 252 -12.90 3.97 -9.25
C VAL A 252 -12.68 2.52 -8.82
N TYR A 253 -12.16 2.28 -7.61
CA TYR A 253 -12.06 0.92 -7.08
C TYR A 253 -13.44 0.28 -6.88
N PHE A 254 -14.42 1.07 -6.45
CA PHE A 254 -15.79 0.59 -6.25
C PHE A 254 -16.62 0.51 -7.53
N THR A 255 -16.24 1.21 -8.62
CA THR A 255 -16.90 1.08 -9.93
C THR A 255 -16.37 -0.07 -10.80
N ARG A 256 -15.29 -0.75 -10.39
CA ARG A 256 -14.73 -1.90 -11.12
C ARG A 256 -15.76 -3.02 -11.29
N ASP A 257 -15.81 -3.57 -12.50
CA ASP A 257 -16.78 -4.56 -13.02
C ASP A 257 -18.24 -4.07 -13.01
N ILE A 258 -18.44 -2.74 -12.90
CA ILE A 258 -19.75 -2.07 -12.93
C ILE A 258 -19.75 -0.96 -13.99
N GLY A 259 -18.68 -0.18 -14.10
CA GLY A 259 -18.51 0.88 -15.11
C GLY A 259 -17.33 0.67 -16.06
N TYR A 260 -16.36 -0.16 -15.67
CA TYR A 260 -15.20 -0.57 -16.47
C TYR A 260 -14.68 -1.91 -15.97
N GLU A 261 -13.91 -2.61 -16.80
CA GLU A 261 -13.12 -3.79 -16.44
C GLU A 261 -11.64 -3.48 -16.70
N VAL A 262 -10.72 -4.10 -15.97
CA VAL A 262 -9.29 -3.90 -16.23
C VAL A 262 -8.91 -4.73 -17.46
N PRO A 263 -8.49 -4.10 -18.58
CA PRO A 263 -8.12 -4.83 -19.78
C PRO A 263 -6.80 -5.59 -19.59
N ASP A 264 -6.60 -6.65 -20.38
CA ASP A 264 -5.31 -7.34 -20.45
C ASP A 264 -4.21 -6.36 -20.88
N GLY A 265 -3.06 -6.41 -20.20
CA GLY A 265 -1.96 -5.47 -20.47
C GLY A 265 -2.31 -4.01 -20.15
N ALA A 266 -3.28 -3.77 -19.25
CA ALA A 266 -3.66 -2.45 -18.80
C ALA A 266 -2.44 -1.55 -18.54
N THR A 267 -2.53 -0.30 -18.99
CA THR A 267 -1.49 0.69 -18.71
C THR A 267 -1.36 0.91 -17.21
N GLU A 268 -0.14 1.15 -16.74
CA GLU A 268 0.10 1.67 -15.40
C GLU A 268 -0.81 2.88 -15.12
N PHE A 269 -1.35 2.93 -13.90
CA PHE A 269 -2.23 4.00 -13.40
C PHE A 269 -3.59 4.18 -14.12
N LEU A 270 -4.12 3.14 -14.78
CA LEU A 270 -5.45 3.17 -15.43
C LEU A 270 -6.54 3.74 -14.52
N GLU A 271 -6.61 3.32 -13.26
CA GLU A 271 -7.65 3.77 -12.33
C GLU A 271 -7.50 5.25 -11.95
N PHE A 272 -6.27 5.77 -11.96
CA PHE A 272 -6.03 7.20 -11.73
C PHE A 272 -6.45 8.05 -12.93
N SER A 273 -6.34 7.50 -14.15
CA SER A 273 -6.86 8.15 -15.37
C SER A 273 -8.38 8.31 -15.28
N TRP A 274 -9.09 7.24 -14.90
CA TRP A 274 -10.54 7.30 -14.64
C TRP A 274 -10.89 8.25 -13.48
N GLY A 275 -10.10 8.25 -12.40
CA GLY A 275 -10.31 9.14 -11.27
C GLY A 275 -10.19 10.62 -11.65
N SER A 276 -9.20 10.93 -12.50
CA SER A 276 -9.00 12.28 -13.07
C SER A 276 -10.21 12.73 -13.88
N TRP A 277 -10.76 11.85 -14.72
CA TRP A 277 -11.96 12.15 -15.51
C TRP A 277 -13.21 12.31 -14.64
N LEU A 278 -13.44 11.40 -13.69
CA LEU A 278 -14.60 11.44 -12.80
C LEU A 278 -14.65 12.71 -11.95
N ARG A 279 -13.50 13.29 -11.60
CA ARG A 279 -13.39 14.57 -10.88
C ARG A 279 -14.03 15.75 -11.62
N GLY A 280 -14.07 15.70 -12.95
CA GLY A 280 -14.77 16.69 -13.77
C GLY A 280 -16.26 16.40 -13.98
N LYS A 281 -16.79 15.31 -13.42
CA LYS A 281 -18.15 14.80 -13.69
C LYS A 281 -19.00 14.62 -12.44
N HIS A 282 -18.39 14.27 -11.33
CA HIS A 282 -19.04 14.04 -10.05
C HIS A 282 -18.30 14.83 -8.98
N ASP A 283 -19.02 15.45 -8.05
CA ASP A 283 -18.43 16.09 -6.88
C ASP A 283 -18.53 15.13 -5.70
N THR A 284 -17.41 14.49 -5.33
CA THR A 284 -17.35 13.60 -4.17
C THR A 284 -17.71 14.29 -2.85
N SER A 285 -17.51 15.62 -2.75
CA SER A 285 -17.82 16.37 -1.53
C SER A 285 -19.31 16.61 -1.31
N ALA A 286 -20.13 16.40 -2.34
CA ALA A 286 -21.59 16.45 -2.26
C ALA A 286 -22.21 15.18 -1.62
N TYR A 287 -21.40 14.16 -1.31
CA TYR A 287 -21.85 12.89 -0.76
C TYR A 287 -21.23 12.60 0.60
N ASP A 288 -21.99 11.96 1.49
CA ASP A 288 -21.44 11.39 2.72
C ASP A 288 -20.73 10.07 2.42
N LEU A 289 -19.41 10.14 2.23
CA LEU A 289 -18.53 8.98 1.99
C LEU A 289 -18.22 8.17 3.27
N THR A 290 -18.97 8.39 4.35
CA THR A 290 -18.96 7.56 5.55
C THR A 290 -20.24 6.72 5.70
N SER A 291 -21.25 6.97 4.87
CA SER A 291 -22.54 6.28 4.89
C SER A 291 -22.72 5.38 3.66
N PRO A 292 -23.17 4.11 3.80
CA PRO A 292 -23.29 3.18 2.67
C PRO A 292 -24.22 3.67 1.56
N GLY A 293 -25.39 4.23 1.90
CA GLY A 293 -26.39 4.68 0.91
C GLY A 293 -25.86 5.78 -0.01
N PRO A 294 -25.51 6.97 0.52
CA PRO A 294 -24.95 8.06 -0.29
C PRO A 294 -23.71 7.66 -1.09
N TYR A 295 -22.84 6.81 -0.53
CA TYR A 295 -21.66 6.34 -1.27
C TYR A 295 -22.06 5.39 -2.42
N LEU A 296 -23.00 4.47 -2.22
CA LEU A 296 -23.52 3.62 -3.30
C LEU A 296 -24.20 4.44 -4.40
N ASP A 297 -24.92 5.52 -4.06
CA ASP A 297 -25.51 6.43 -5.04
C ASP A 297 -24.44 7.09 -5.91
N LEU A 298 -23.34 7.56 -5.31
CA LEU A 298 -22.19 8.07 -6.05
C LEU A 298 -21.55 6.99 -6.93
N VAL A 299 -21.30 5.78 -6.41
CA VAL A 299 -20.72 4.68 -7.19
C VAL A 299 -21.61 4.34 -8.39
N LYS A 300 -22.93 4.28 -8.19
CA LYS A 300 -23.92 4.04 -9.24
C LYS A 300 -23.87 5.13 -10.31
N SER A 301 -23.92 6.39 -9.90
CA SER A 301 -23.89 7.55 -10.81
C SER A 301 -22.59 7.61 -11.61
N ALA A 302 -21.45 7.42 -10.94
CA ALA A 302 -20.13 7.40 -11.55
C ALA A 302 -19.97 6.24 -12.54
N SER A 303 -20.28 5.01 -12.13
CA SER A 303 -20.19 3.84 -13.01
C SER A 303 -21.10 3.92 -14.23
N LYS A 304 -22.31 4.49 -14.10
CA LYS A 304 -23.19 4.78 -15.25
C LYS A 304 -22.56 5.80 -16.20
N SER A 305 -21.93 6.84 -15.67
CA SER A 305 -21.25 7.84 -16.49
C SER A 305 -20.07 7.24 -17.27
N MET A 306 -19.29 6.36 -16.62
CA MET A 306 -18.20 5.63 -17.27
C MET A 306 -18.72 4.72 -18.39
N ALA A 307 -19.74 3.90 -18.10
CA ALA A 307 -20.33 2.98 -19.06
C ALA A 307 -21.10 3.68 -20.19
N ALA A 308 -21.48 4.95 -20.05
CA ALA A 308 -22.14 5.73 -21.09
C ALA A 308 -21.16 6.50 -21.99
N LEU A 309 -19.90 6.66 -21.59
CA LEU A 309 -18.90 7.45 -22.31
C LEU A 309 -18.47 6.74 -23.60
N ASP A 310 -18.55 7.41 -24.75
CA ASP A 310 -18.11 6.87 -26.05
C ASP A 310 -16.71 6.24 -25.97
N ALA A 311 -16.54 5.06 -26.57
CA ALA A 311 -15.30 4.29 -26.47
C ALA A 311 -14.07 5.05 -26.97
N ASP A 312 -14.25 5.95 -27.95
CA ASP A 312 -13.17 6.77 -28.52
C ASP A 312 -12.97 8.10 -27.79
N ALA A 313 -13.80 8.43 -26.81
CA ALA A 313 -13.63 9.65 -26.03
C ALA A 313 -12.36 9.58 -25.19
N VAL A 314 -11.56 10.64 -25.25
CA VAL A 314 -10.32 10.75 -24.46
C VAL A 314 -10.67 10.98 -22.99
N VAL A 315 -10.10 10.16 -22.12
CA VAL A 315 -10.29 10.19 -20.66
C VAL A 315 -9.17 10.97 -19.97
N ASP A 316 -7.91 10.61 -20.26
CA ASP A 316 -6.72 11.27 -19.71
C ASP A 316 -5.49 10.95 -20.57
N ASP A 317 -4.60 11.93 -20.73
CA ASP A 317 -3.28 11.76 -21.38
C ASP A 317 -3.33 11.01 -22.73
N GLY A 318 -4.33 11.34 -23.56
CA GLY A 318 -4.56 10.75 -24.88
C GLY A 318 -5.17 9.34 -24.88
N LYS A 319 -5.38 8.72 -23.71
CA LYS A 319 -6.00 7.40 -23.60
C LYS A 319 -7.51 7.50 -23.72
N THR A 320 -8.11 6.62 -24.52
CA THR A 320 -9.56 6.59 -24.73
C THR A 320 -10.29 5.74 -23.69
N ALA A 321 -11.60 5.93 -23.55
CA ALA A 321 -12.44 5.14 -22.65
C ALA A 321 -12.35 3.63 -22.95
N GLY A 322 -12.31 3.25 -24.23
CA GLY A 322 -12.14 1.86 -24.67
C GLY A 322 -10.78 1.29 -24.28
N GLN A 323 -9.69 2.05 -24.44
CA GLN A 323 -8.35 1.64 -23.99
C GLN A 323 -8.26 1.48 -22.46
N LEU A 324 -9.10 2.20 -21.72
CA LEU A 324 -9.19 2.10 -20.26
C LEU A 324 -10.30 1.12 -19.79
N GLY A 325 -10.81 0.28 -20.68
CA GLY A 325 -11.70 -0.83 -20.34
C GLY A 325 -13.15 -0.44 -20.03
N ARG A 326 -13.64 0.68 -20.57
CA ARG A 326 -15.07 1.02 -20.51
C ARG A 326 -15.93 -0.15 -20.97
N ILE A 327 -16.89 -0.57 -20.14
CA ILE A 327 -17.83 -1.64 -20.53
C ILE A 327 -18.96 -1.11 -21.41
N ALA A 328 -19.48 -1.95 -22.29
CA ALA A 328 -20.57 -1.59 -23.20
C ALA A 328 -21.91 -1.39 -22.48
N GLU A 329 -22.25 -2.30 -21.56
CA GLU A 329 -23.48 -2.25 -20.77
C GLU A 329 -23.16 -2.07 -19.29
N TRP A 330 -23.76 -1.06 -18.65
CA TRP A 330 -23.59 -0.84 -17.22
C TRP A 330 -23.90 -2.12 -16.41
N ASN A 331 -23.03 -2.45 -15.45
CA ASN A 331 -23.14 -3.65 -14.62
C ASN A 331 -23.23 -4.96 -15.44
N GLY A 332 -22.59 -5.02 -16.61
CA GLY A 332 -22.60 -6.18 -17.51
C GLY A 332 -24.02 -6.57 -17.97
N GLY A 333 -24.90 -5.56 -18.15
CA GLY A 333 -26.30 -5.75 -18.54
C GLY A 333 -27.18 -6.30 -17.41
N LYS A 334 -26.66 -6.46 -16.19
CA LYS A 334 -27.43 -6.94 -15.04
C LYS A 334 -28.23 -5.81 -14.40
N LYS A 335 -29.41 -6.15 -13.92
CA LYS A 335 -30.23 -5.27 -13.07
C LYS A 335 -29.44 -4.84 -11.84
N GLU A 336 -29.77 -3.69 -11.29
CA GLU A 336 -29.16 -3.16 -10.06
C GLU A 336 -29.21 -4.13 -8.87
N THR A 337 -30.27 -4.93 -8.78
CA THR A 337 -30.45 -5.97 -7.75
C THR A 337 -29.66 -7.26 -8.05
N GLY A 338 -28.87 -7.29 -9.12
CA GLY A 338 -27.94 -8.37 -9.47
C GLY A 338 -26.57 -7.84 -9.95
N GLY A 339 -25.74 -8.75 -10.44
CA GLY A 339 -24.41 -8.40 -10.93
C GLY A 339 -23.45 -7.96 -9.82
N GLU A 340 -22.42 -7.20 -10.19
CA GLU A 340 -21.41 -6.73 -9.24
C GLU A 340 -21.93 -5.60 -8.35
N PHE A 341 -22.80 -4.73 -8.88
CA PHE A 341 -23.39 -3.66 -8.08
C PHE A 341 -24.19 -4.19 -6.89
N ALA A 342 -24.96 -5.28 -7.06
CA ALA A 342 -25.67 -5.91 -5.96
C ALA A 342 -24.77 -6.55 -4.91
N LYS A 343 -23.62 -7.13 -5.32
CA LYS A 343 -22.62 -7.66 -4.38
C LYS A 343 -21.97 -6.54 -3.59
N LEU A 344 -21.60 -5.44 -4.25
CA LEU A 344 -21.06 -4.25 -3.61
C LEU A 344 -22.02 -3.67 -2.56
N SER A 345 -23.33 -3.70 -2.84
CA SER A 345 -24.37 -3.12 -2.00
C SER A 345 -24.73 -3.96 -0.76
N LYS A 346 -24.10 -5.13 -0.56
CA LYS A 346 -24.40 -5.99 0.59
C LYS A 346 -23.95 -5.35 1.91
N PRO A 347 -24.82 -5.27 2.92
CA PRO A 347 -24.48 -4.65 4.20
C PRO A 347 -23.49 -5.50 5.00
N LEU A 348 -22.89 -4.89 6.03
CA LEU A 348 -21.91 -5.55 6.89
C LEU A 348 -22.46 -6.80 7.61
N THR A 349 -23.77 -6.88 7.80
CA THR A 349 -24.49 -7.99 8.45
C THR A 349 -24.81 -9.15 7.49
N ASP A 350 -24.59 -9.01 6.18
CA ASP A 350 -24.73 -10.12 5.23
C ASP A 350 -23.66 -11.18 5.51
N ALA A 351 -23.91 -12.44 5.14
CA ALA A 351 -22.90 -13.50 5.26
C ALA A 351 -21.71 -13.28 4.32
N LYS A 352 -21.90 -12.51 3.23
CA LYS A 352 -20.85 -12.07 2.31
C LYS A 352 -20.99 -10.57 2.04
N PRO A 353 -20.55 -9.72 2.98
CA PRO A 353 -20.66 -8.27 2.84
C PRO A 353 -19.94 -7.74 1.61
N GLY A 354 -20.43 -6.61 1.09
CA GLY A 354 -19.79 -5.93 -0.01
C GLY A 354 -18.50 -5.26 0.43
N LYS A 355 -17.55 -5.12 -0.50
CA LYS A 355 -16.26 -4.43 -0.24
C LYS A 355 -16.44 -3.02 0.34
N LEU A 356 -17.50 -2.31 -0.02
CA LEU A 356 -17.81 -0.99 0.52
C LEU A 356 -18.22 -1.05 2.00
N ALA A 357 -19.05 -2.02 2.39
CA ALA A 357 -19.47 -2.15 3.78
C ALA A 357 -18.30 -2.46 4.72
N GLU A 358 -17.37 -3.32 4.29
CA GLU A 358 -16.14 -3.61 5.05
C GLU A 358 -15.21 -2.41 5.13
N SER A 359 -15.06 -1.67 4.02
CA SER A 359 -14.30 -0.42 3.98
C SER A 359 -14.83 0.60 4.99
N LEU A 360 -16.15 0.85 4.99
CA LEU A 360 -16.78 1.80 5.90
C LEU A 360 -16.68 1.37 7.37
N ALA A 361 -16.80 0.07 7.64
CA ALA A 361 -16.61 -0.48 8.99
C ALA A 361 -15.19 -0.21 9.51
N TYR A 362 -14.16 -0.44 8.67
CA TYR A 362 -12.79 -0.13 9.05
C TYR A 362 -12.56 1.38 9.18
N LYS A 363 -13.08 2.18 8.23
CA LYS A 363 -12.98 3.64 8.22
C LYS A 363 -13.53 4.26 9.51
N ALA A 364 -14.60 3.71 10.08
CA ALA A 364 -15.16 4.15 11.35
C ALA A 364 -14.20 3.98 12.55
N THR A 365 -13.18 3.11 12.44
CA THR A 365 -12.14 2.92 13.47
C THR A 365 -10.96 3.89 13.31
N VAL A 366 -10.88 4.62 12.19
CA VAL A 366 -9.77 5.53 11.90
C VAL A 366 -9.97 6.84 12.65
N GLY A 367 -9.15 7.05 13.69
CA GLY A 367 -9.14 8.31 14.44
C GLY A 367 -8.72 9.51 13.59
N ARG A 368 -9.48 10.61 13.65
CA ARG A 368 -9.15 11.87 12.96
C ARG A 368 -8.02 12.60 13.68
N ALA A 369 -7.03 13.07 12.92
CA ALA A 369 -5.99 13.94 13.45
C ALA A 369 -6.54 15.35 13.74
N PRO A 370 -6.10 16.02 14.83
CA PRO A 370 -6.41 17.43 15.07
C PRO A 370 -5.98 18.31 13.89
N ALA A 371 -6.76 19.34 13.58
CA ALA A 371 -6.41 20.29 12.53
C ALA A 371 -5.20 21.13 12.95
N CYS A 372 -4.21 21.22 12.08
CA CYS A 372 -2.97 21.94 12.34
C CYS A 372 -3.21 23.46 12.40
N THR A 373 -2.69 24.11 13.44
CA THR A 373 -2.56 25.59 13.49
C THR A 373 -1.17 26.04 13.05
N THR A 374 -0.16 25.19 13.30
CA THR A 374 1.24 25.40 12.92
C THR A 374 1.74 24.17 12.18
N LYS A 375 2.47 24.37 11.08
CA LYS A 375 3.10 23.27 10.33
C LYS A 375 4.62 23.43 10.31
N ILE A 376 5.32 22.34 10.58
CA ILE A 376 6.77 22.21 10.47
C ILE A 376 7.08 21.14 9.43
N THR A 377 7.90 21.50 8.45
CA THR A 377 8.43 20.63 7.40
C THR A 377 9.94 20.82 7.30
N GLY A 378 10.66 19.88 6.69
CA GLY A 378 12.11 19.98 6.52
C GLY A 378 12.90 19.75 7.81
N VAL A 379 14.13 20.25 7.88
CA VAL A 379 15.02 20.02 9.04
C VAL A 379 14.90 21.16 10.05
N ARG A 380 14.76 20.82 11.34
CA ARG A 380 14.77 21.77 12.45
C ARG A 380 15.73 21.31 13.55
N ASN A 381 16.74 22.12 13.85
CA ASN A 381 17.69 21.88 14.93
C ASN A 381 17.30 22.70 16.18
N GLY A 382 17.61 22.16 17.36
CA GLY A 382 17.37 22.80 18.65
C GLY A 382 16.00 22.52 19.27
N PRO A 383 15.75 23.05 20.48
CA PRO A 383 14.55 22.77 21.26
C PRO A 383 13.26 23.22 20.56
N LEU A 384 12.20 22.42 20.59
CA LEU A 384 10.83 22.79 20.21
C LEU A 384 9.96 22.84 21.46
N THR A 385 9.38 23.99 21.78
CA THR A 385 8.34 24.07 22.81
C THR A 385 7.02 24.46 22.16
N VAL A 386 6.01 23.60 22.28
CA VAL A 386 4.65 23.85 21.80
C VAL A 386 3.83 24.36 22.97
N THR A 387 3.44 25.63 22.93
CA THR A 387 2.77 26.33 24.04
C THR A 387 1.26 26.42 23.88
N ASP A 388 0.77 26.41 22.64
CA ASP A 388 -0.63 26.54 22.27
C ASP A 388 -0.91 25.88 20.91
N GLY A 389 -2.20 25.77 20.56
CA GLY A 389 -2.65 25.25 19.26
C GLY A 389 -2.22 23.81 18.99
N VAL A 390 -2.21 23.45 17.71
CA VAL A 390 -1.78 22.14 17.19
C VAL A 390 -0.57 22.35 16.30
N THR A 391 0.60 21.90 16.75
CA THR A 391 1.80 21.85 15.92
C THR A 391 1.86 20.51 15.19
N CYS A 392 1.74 20.54 13.87
CA CYS A 392 1.93 19.39 13.00
C CYS A 392 3.34 19.39 12.42
N VAL A 393 4.05 18.30 12.62
CA VAL A 393 5.38 18.03 12.08
C VAL A 393 5.20 16.97 10.99
N ASP A 394 5.26 17.39 9.73
CA ASP A 394 4.96 16.53 8.57
C ASP A 394 6.22 16.29 7.74
N ARG A 395 6.63 15.01 7.65
CA ARG A 395 7.82 14.55 6.92
C ARG A 395 9.04 15.43 7.18
N ALA A 396 9.24 15.77 8.46
CA ALA A 396 10.28 16.67 8.92
C ALA A 396 11.32 15.88 9.74
N ALA A 397 12.49 16.49 9.94
CA ALA A 397 13.53 15.98 10.84
C ALA A 397 13.73 16.98 11.99
N LEU A 398 13.38 16.57 13.20
CA LEU A 398 13.60 17.33 14.42
C LEU A 398 14.83 16.81 15.15
N ARG A 399 15.78 17.69 15.45
CA ARG A 399 17.00 17.38 16.19
C ARG A 399 17.11 18.23 17.44
N GLY A 400 16.70 17.69 18.58
CA GLY A 400 16.63 18.39 19.86
C GLY A 400 15.39 18.01 20.67
N PRO A 401 15.29 18.51 21.92
CA PRO A 401 14.17 18.19 22.79
C PRO A 401 12.86 18.82 22.30
N VAL A 402 11.76 18.07 22.38
CA VAL A 402 10.40 18.54 22.11
C VAL A 402 9.60 18.53 23.41
N THR A 403 9.01 19.68 23.75
CA THR A 403 8.14 19.84 24.93
C THR A 403 6.77 20.34 24.52
N VAL A 404 5.70 19.63 24.86
CA VAL A 404 4.30 20.04 24.66
C VAL A 404 3.73 20.49 26.01
N ARG A 405 3.33 21.76 26.09
CA ARG A 405 2.78 22.37 27.31
C ARG A 405 1.28 22.09 27.44
N ALA A 406 0.75 22.47 28.60
CA ALA A 406 -0.66 22.29 28.94
C ALA A 406 -1.58 22.94 27.90
N GLY A 407 -2.61 22.20 27.45
CA GLY A 407 -3.60 22.67 26.48
C GLY A 407 -3.12 22.70 25.02
N ALA A 408 -1.83 22.50 24.75
CA ALA A 408 -1.28 22.44 23.40
C ALA A 408 -1.28 21.00 22.86
N ALA A 409 -1.16 20.84 21.53
CA ALA A 409 -1.15 19.53 20.89
C ALA A 409 -0.02 19.39 19.87
N LEU A 410 0.44 18.14 19.70
CA LEU A 410 1.51 17.77 18.78
C LEU A 410 1.05 16.61 17.90
N VAL A 411 1.26 16.74 16.59
CA VAL A 411 1.04 15.67 15.60
C VAL A 411 2.33 15.46 14.82
N LEU A 412 2.96 14.28 14.96
CA LEU A 412 4.12 13.87 14.18
C LEU A 412 3.69 12.86 13.12
N THR A 413 3.86 13.24 11.85
CA THR A 413 3.46 12.44 10.70
C THR A 413 4.69 12.20 9.85
N GLY A 414 5.05 10.93 9.68
CA GLY A 414 6.15 10.50 8.83
C GLY A 414 7.51 11.14 9.10
N SER A 415 7.75 11.59 10.33
CA SER A 415 8.90 12.44 10.69
C SER A 415 9.99 11.65 11.42
N THR A 416 11.17 12.25 11.53
CA THR A 416 12.22 11.77 12.44
C THR A 416 12.35 12.73 13.62
N LEU A 417 12.47 12.18 14.83
CA LEU A 417 12.78 12.92 16.04
C LEU A 417 14.02 12.32 16.70
N GLU A 418 15.08 13.12 16.79
CA GLU A 418 16.30 12.82 17.53
C GLU A 418 16.35 13.72 18.76
N GLY A 419 15.90 13.20 19.90
CA GLY A 419 15.79 13.94 21.17
C GLY A 419 14.61 13.48 22.02
N PRO A 420 14.53 13.92 23.29
CA PRO A 420 13.42 13.56 24.15
C PRO A 420 12.11 14.23 23.69
N LEU A 421 10.99 13.50 23.76
CA LEU A 421 9.64 14.04 23.62
C LEU A 421 8.95 14.02 24.98
N GLN A 422 8.65 15.20 25.52
CA GLN A 422 7.94 15.34 26.78
C GLN A 422 6.64 16.10 26.58
N SER A 423 5.56 15.64 27.22
CA SER A 423 4.33 16.42 27.33
C SER A 423 3.77 16.34 28.74
N ASP A 424 3.15 17.43 29.16
CA ASP A 424 2.37 17.49 30.40
C ASP A 424 1.06 18.24 30.17
N ARG A 425 -0.07 17.59 30.45
CA ARG A 425 -1.42 18.18 30.28
C ARG A 425 -1.70 18.66 28.86
N ALA A 426 -1.08 18.05 27.86
CA ALA A 426 -1.34 18.34 26.46
C ALA A 426 -2.82 18.08 26.12
N ALA A 427 -3.33 18.79 25.12
CA ALA A 427 -4.65 18.54 24.56
C ALA A 427 -4.67 17.27 23.69
N ALA A 428 -3.58 16.96 22.99
CA ALA A 428 -3.40 15.69 22.27
C ALA A 428 -1.93 15.47 21.90
N VAL A 429 -1.54 14.20 21.76
CA VAL A 429 -0.25 13.81 21.17
C VAL A 429 -0.48 12.67 20.21
N GLN A 430 -0.17 12.87 18.93
CA GLN A 430 -0.31 11.85 17.90
C GLN A 430 1.00 11.65 17.15
N VAL A 431 1.40 10.40 16.94
CA VAL A 431 2.63 10.02 16.26
C VAL A 431 2.35 8.85 15.31
N CYS A 432 2.50 9.08 14.01
CA CYS A 432 2.22 8.11 12.96
C CYS A 432 3.39 8.02 11.98
N GLY A 433 3.77 6.80 11.60
CA GLY A 433 4.78 6.50 10.59
C GLY A 433 6.15 7.11 10.88
N SER A 434 6.49 7.41 12.13
CA SER A 434 7.66 8.21 12.51
C SER A 434 8.78 7.37 13.15
N SER A 435 10.01 7.86 13.08
CA SER A 435 11.17 7.28 13.79
C SER A 435 11.58 8.21 14.93
N LEU A 436 11.60 7.69 16.17
CA LEU A 436 11.88 8.47 17.37
C LEU A 436 13.06 7.86 18.12
N THR A 437 14.11 8.66 18.34
CA THR A 437 15.31 8.27 19.09
C THR A 437 15.46 9.19 20.30
N GLY A 438 15.30 8.64 21.50
CA GLY A 438 15.26 9.39 22.76
C GLY A 438 14.10 8.94 23.66
N PRO A 439 14.06 9.36 24.93
CA PRO A 439 12.96 9.01 25.82
C PRO A 439 11.67 9.78 25.48
N LEU A 440 10.53 9.08 25.57
CA LEU A 440 9.19 9.62 25.35
C LEU A 440 8.42 9.59 26.66
N VAL A 441 8.03 10.75 27.17
CA VAL A 441 7.28 10.89 28.43
C VAL A 441 6.01 11.69 28.17
N ILE A 442 4.86 11.00 28.12
CA ILE A 442 3.56 11.59 27.86
C ILE A 442 2.71 11.50 29.12
N SER A 443 2.49 12.65 29.76
CA SER A 443 1.87 12.72 31.08
C SER A 443 0.62 13.58 31.10
N ARG A 444 -0.43 13.08 31.77
CA ARG A 444 -1.66 13.85 32.09
C ARG A 444 -2.36 14.46 30.88
N THR A 445 -2.16 13.93 29.68
CA THR A 445 -2.86 14.40 28.47
C THR A 445 -4.35 14.20 28.64
N THR A 446 -5.13 15.25 28.36
CA THR A 446 -6.59 15.26 28.58
C THR A 446 -7.37 14.83 27.35
N GLY A 447 -6.80 14.97 26.15
CA GLY A 447 -7.33 14.36 24.92
C GLY A 447 -6.51 13.14 24.48
N THR A 448 -6.62 12.80 23.20
CA THR A 448 -6.11 11.52 22.70
C THR A 448 -4.59 11.46 22.68
N VAL A 449 -4.05 10.32 23.14
CA VAL A 449 -2.66 9.92 22.96
C VAL A 449 -2.63 8.77 21.96
N ARG A 450 -1.98 8.97 20.81
CA ARG A 450 -1.99 8.01 19.71
C ARG A 450 -0.60 7.76 19.17
N PHE A 451 -0.19 6.50 19.19
CA PHE A 451 1.05 6.01 18.60
C PHE A 451 0.70 4.78 17.76
N GLY A 452 0.58 4.98 16.44
CA GLY A 452 0.13 3.93 15.51
C GLY A 452 -1.38 3.60 15.61
N GLY A 453 -1.80 2.54 14.91
CA GLY A 453 -3.19 2.03 14.88
C GLY A 453 -3.91 2.22 13.54
N PRO A 454 -5.23 2.01 13.45
CA PRO A 454 -5.98 2.09 12.19
C PRO A 454 -5.88 3.44 11.48
N GLY A 455 -5.26 3.49 10.29
CA GLY A 455 -4.99 4.75 9.58
C GLY A 455 -3.83 5.58 10.15
N CYS A 456 -3.07 5.04 11.10
CA CYS A 456 -1.86 5.62 11.66
C CYS A 456 -0.73 4.57 11.57
N THR A 457 0.10 4.71 10.54
CA THR A 457 1.21 3.79 10.25
C THR A 457 2.08 3.61 11.49
N ALA A 458 2.60 2.41 11.69
CA ALA A 458 3.47 2.06 12.81
C ALA A 458 4.68 2.99 12.96
N ASN A 459 5.12 3.22 14.20
CA ASN A 459 6.34 3.96 14.51
C ASN A 459 7.50 3.03 14.87
N ALA A 460 8.73 3.52 14.67
CA ALA A 460 9.95 2.91 15.18
C ALA A 460 10.51 3.77 16.32
N VAL A 461 10.61 3.21 17.51
CA VAL A 461 11.03 3.92 18.72
C VAL A 461 12.30 3.28 19.28
N THR A 462 13.32 4.09 19.53
CA THR A 462 14.53 3.71 20.26
C THR A 462 14.67 4.59 21.48
N GLY A 463 14.32 4.06 22.65
CA GLY A 463 14.26 4.79 23.91
C GLY A 463 13.14 4.31 24.82
N ALA A 464 13.12 4.82 26.05
CA ALA A 464 12.06 4.52 27.02
C ALA A 464 10.74 5.19 26.63
N VAL A 465 9.63 4.47 26.72
CA VAL A 465 8.28 5.00 26.53
C VAL A 465 7.55 4.98 27.87
N VAL A 466 7.15 6.16 28.37
CA VAL A 466 6.43 6.32 29.63
C VAL A 466 5.13 7.07 29.37
N LEU A 467 4.00 6.39 29.59
CA LEU A 467 2.66 6.96 29.41
C LEU A 467 1.95 6.95 30.77
N THR A 468 1.74 8.12 31.37
CA THR A 468 1.23 8.20 32.74
C THR A 468 0.09 9.19 32.91
N GLY A 469 -1.00 8.76 33.55
CA GLY A 469 -2.08 9.68 33.94
C GLY A 469 -2.89 10.25 32.78
N ASN A 470 -2.79 9.69 31.56
CA ASN A 470 -3.51 10.21 30.40
C ASN A 470 -4.98 9.79 30.48
N THR A 471 -5.90 10.73 30.25
CA THR A 471 -7.35 10.53 30.50
C THR A 471 -8.23 10.62 29.25
N GLY A 472 -7.68 11.04 28.11
CA GLY A 472 -8.40 11.09 26.84
C GLY A 472 -8.28 9.81 25.99
N GLY A 473 -7.85 8.71 26.59
CA GLY A 473 -7.55 7.44 25.91
C GLY A 473 -6.14 7.37 25.33
N VAL A 474 -5.55 6.17 25.39
CA VAL A 474 -4.21 5.86 24.89
C VAL A 474 -4.29 4.72 23.89
N GLN A 475 -3.95 5.00 22.64
CA GLN A 475 -3.72 4.00 21.61
C GLN A 475 -2.22 3.85 21.39
N LEU A 476 -1.68 2.68 21.68
CA LEU A 476 -0.30 2.29 21.43
C LEU A 476 -0.35 0.99 20.63
N ALA A 477 -0.26 1.08 19.30
CA ALA A 477 -0.55 -0.03 18.41
C ALA A 477 0.47 -0.15 17.28
N ALA A 478 0.83 -1.40 16.93
CA ALA A 478 1.71 -1.78 15.82
C ALA A 478 3.15 -1.24 15.87
N ASN A 479 3.59 -0.62 16.97
CA ASN A 479 4.91 0.02 17.01
C ASN A 479 6.02 -1.01 17.24
N THR A 480 7.21 -0.73 16.72
CA THR A 480 8.44 -1.39 17.14
C THR A 480 9.15 -0.50 18.16
N VAL A 481 9.36 -1.00 19.37
CA VAL A 481 10.02 -0.27 20.46
C VAL A 481 11.26 -1.03 20.90
N THR A 482 12.43 -0.39 20.84
CA THR A 482 13.67 -0.87 21.45
C THR A 482 13.93 -0.04 22.70
N GLY A 483 13.61 -0.60 23.87
CA GLY A 483 13.61 0.10 25.15
C GLY A 483 12.46 -0.33 26.07
N PRO A 484 12.45 0.11 27.34
CA PRO A 484 11.37 -0.20 28.28
C PRO A 484 10.09 0.57 27.94
N VAL A 485 8.94 -0.07 28.17
CA VAL A 485 7.61 0.55 28.06
C VAL A 485 6.90 0.46 29.40
N ALA A 486 6.54 1.61 29.98
CA ALA A 486 5.90 1.70 31.29
C ALA A 486 4.64 2.55 31.21
N CYS A 487 3.52 2.01 31.72
CA CYS A 487 2.25 2.72 31.71
C CYS A 487 1.55 2.64 33.07
N SER A 488 1.06 3.77 33.56
CA SER A 488 0.41 3.85 34.88
C SER A 488 -0.66 4.92 34.91
N ALA A 489 -1.73 4.68 35.67
CA ALA A 489 -2.82 5.63 35.91
C ALA A 489 -3.48 6.22 34.63
N ASN A 490 -3.34 5.59 33.46
CA ASN A 490 -4.09 6.00 32.26
C ASN A 490 -5.53 5.50 32.35
N VAL A 491 -6.48 6.31 31.92
CA VAL A 491 -7.90 6.00 31.91
C VAL A 491 -8.52 6.39 30.56
N PRO A 492 -9.07 5.44 29.79
CA PRO A 492 -8.91 4.00 29.93
C PRO A 492 -7.44 3.54 29.85
N ALA A 493 -7.17 2.29 30.23
CA ALA A 493 -5.85 1.68 30.05
C ALA A 493 -5.46 1.65 28.56
N PRO A 494 -4.15 1.66 28.22
CA PRO A 494 -3.72 1.66 26.83
C PRO A 494 -4.18 0.41 26.06
N GLU A 495 -4.58 0.60 24.81
CA GLU A 495 -4.99 -0.48 23.89
C GLU A 495 -4.11 -0.53 22.63
N ASN A 496 -4.04 -1.70 22.00
CA ASN A 496 -3.29 -1.93 20.75
C ASN A 496 -4.20 -2.13 19.53
N THR A 497 -5.53 -2.07 19.70
CA THR A 497 -6.51 -2.22 18.60
C THR A 497 -6.30 -3.46 17.72
N GLY A 498 -5.93 -4.58 18.35
CA GLY A 498 -5.66 -5.85 17.65
C GLY A 498 -4.35 -5.89 16.86
N ARG A 499 -3.51 -4.83 16.95
CA ARG A 499 -2.19 -4.74 16.31
C ARG A 499 -1.12 -4.61 17.39
N PRO A 500 -0.53 -5.71 17.88
CA PRO A 500 0.39 -5.69 19.03
C PRO A 500 1.68 -4.91 18.74
N ASN A 501 2.30 -4.39 19.80
CA ASN A 501 3.62 -3.76 19.67
C ASN A 501 4.74 -4.79 19.79
N GLU A 502 5.77 -4.67 18.93
CA GLU A 502 7.03 -5.41 19.07
C GLU A 502 7.95 -4.65 20.02
N VAL A 503 7.97 -5.03 21.30
CA VAL A 503 8.82 -4.40 22.33
C VAL A 503 10.03 -5.29 22.63
N ARG A 504 11.22 -4.73 22.45
CA ARG A 504 12.52 -5.28 22.87
C ARG A 504 12.96 -4.56 24.13
N GLY A 505 12.39 -4.97 25.27
CA GLY A 505 12.61 -4.39 26.59
C GLY A 505 11.50 -4.78 27.57
N PRO A 506 11.62 -4.45 28.86
CA PRO A 506 10.58 -4.77 29.84
C PRO A 506 9.32 -3.94 29.59
N ARG A 507 8.16 -4.60 29.73
CA ARG A 507 6.84 -3.97 29.75
C ARG A 507 6.33 -3.94 31.20
N THR A 508 5.88 -2.80 31.70
CA THR A 508 5.40 -2.67 33.08
C THR A 508 4.07 -1.92 33.21
N GLY A 509 3.35 -2.20 34.30
CA GLY A 509 2.06 -1.60 34.62
C GLY A 509 0.98 -1.94 33.58
N GLN A 510 0.20 -0.93 33.17
CA GLN A 510 -0.89 -1.10 32.21
C GLN A 510 -0.42 -1.50 30.80
N CYS A 511 0.88 -1.39 30.50
CA CYS A 511 1.45 -1.76 29.20
C CYS A 511 1.98 -3.20 29.14
N ALA A 512 1.78 -4.01 30.18
CA ALA A 512 2.23 -5.41 30.19
C ALA A 512 1.65 -6.26 29.04
N GLY A 513 0.43 -5.95 28.59
CA GLY A 513 -0.28 -6.70 27.54
C GLY A 513 -0.42 -5.98 26.19
N VAL A 514 0.32 -4.89 25.97
CA VAL A 514 0.13 -3.98 24.83
C VAL A 514 1.26 -4.12 23.80
#